data_AF-A0A9P5LGW0-F1
#
_entry.id   AF-A0A9P5LGW0-F1
#
_cell.length_a   1.000
_cell.length_b   1.000
_cell.length_c   1.000
_cell.angle_alpha   90.00
_cell.angle_beta   90.00
_cell.angle_gamma   90.00
#
_symmetry.space_group_name_H-M   'P 1'
#
loop_
_entity.id
_entity.type
_entity.pdbx_description
1 polymer ?
#
loop_
_entity_poly.entity_id
_entity_poly.type
_entity_poly.pdbx_seq_one_letter_code
_entity_poly.pdbx_strand_id
1 'polypeptide(L)' 'MGPDRHTDEAKSRRQMNAFFDVDAAANAHDGRSLKAERSGKKPSKNELKAFKEKRRARKEEKRRAWLRD' A
#
# COMPACT_ATOMS: atom_id res chain seq x y z
N MET A 1 36.14 -13.33 -8.17
CA MET A 1 34.96 -14.00 -7.58
C MET A 1 35.44 -15.31 -6.99
N GLY A 2 35.37 -15.46 -5.67
CA GLY A 2 35.94 -16.62 -4.95
C GLY A 2 34.97 -17.80 -4.85
N PRO A 3 35.47 -19.00 -4.48
CA PRO A 3 34.70 -20.23 -4.34
C PRO A 3 33.53 -20.11 -3.34
N ASP A 4 33.65 -19.23 -2.34
CA ASP A 4 32.61 -18.96 -1.34
C ASP A 4 31.29 -18.41 -1.91
N ARG A 5 31.30 -17.89 -3.14
CA ARG A 5 30.06 -17.41 -3.80
C ARG A 5 29.21 -18.53 -4.38
N HIS A 6 29.78 -19.71 -4.64
CA HIS A 6 29.09 -20.80 -5.32
C HIS A 6 28.63 -21.92 -4.38
N THR A 7 28.75 -21.71 -3.07
CA THR A 7 28.17 -22.62 -2.06
C THR A 7 26.64 -22.57 -2.09
N ASP A 8 26.01 -23.66 -1.67
CA ASP A 8 24.54 -23.73 -1.61
C ASP A 8 23.94 -22.73 -0.61
N GLU A 9 24.64 -22.47 0.49
CA GLU A 9 24.26 -21.40 1.43
C GLU A 9 24.28 -20.03 0.76
N ALA A 10 25.34 -19.71 -0.01
CA ALA A 10 25.43 -18.44 -0.73
C ALA A 10 24.37 -18.32 -1.84
N LYS A 11 23.98 -19.43 -2.47
CA LYS A 11 22.88 -19.47 -3.45
C LYS A 11 21.52 -19.27 -2.79
N SER A 12 21.25 -19.98 -1.70
CA SER A 12 20.04 -19.83 -0.89
C SER A 12 19.87 -18.40 -0.40
N ARG A 13 20.94 -17.80 0.16
CA ARG A 13 20.93 -16.41 0.61
C ARG A 13 20.62 -15.41 -0.52
N ARG A 14 21.16 -15.62 -1.72
CA ARG A 14 20.84 -14.76 -2.88
C ARG A 14 19.40 -14.92 -3.35
N GLN A 15 18.90 -16.15 -3.38
CA GLN A 15 17.52 -16.43 -3.79
C GLN A 15 16.53 -15.85 -2.78
N MET A 16 16.78 -16.01 -1.48
CA MET A 16 15.94 -15.46 -0.41
C MET A 16 15.97 -13.94 -0.40
N ASN A 17 17.15 -13.32 -0.58
CA ASN A 17 17.24 -11.86 -0.69
C ASN A 17 16.46 -11.31 -1.91
N ALA A 18 16.26 -12.08 -2.98
CA ALA A 18 15.45 -11.59 -4.11
C ALA A 18 13.95 -11.42 -3.77
N PHE A 19 13.44 -12.13 -2.76
CA PHE A 19 12.02 -12.11 -2.36
C PHE A 19 11.78 -11.51 -0.98
N PHE A 20 12.79 -11.57 -0.11
CA PHE A 20 12.74 -11.16 1.28
C PHE A 20 13.88 -10.20 1.60
N ASP A 21 14.10 -9.22 0.71
CA ASP A 21 14.99 -8.09 0.98
C ASP A 21 14.32 -7.10 1.93
N VAL A 22 14.50 -7.32 3.23
CA VAL A 22 13.97 -6.42 4.27
C VAL A 22 14.55 -5.02 4.12
N ASP A 23 15.81 -4.92 3.68
CA ASP A 23 16.49 -3.64 3.50
C ASP A 23 15.97 -2.91 2.25
N ALA A 24 15.77 -3.60 1.13
CA ALA A 24 15.14 -2.97 -0.04
C ALA A 24 13.68 -2.58 0.23
N ALA A 25 12.92 -3.40 0.97
CA ALA A 25 11.54 -3.09 1.35
C ALA A 25 11.46 -1.86 2.29
N ALA A 26 12.41 -1.73 3.22
CA ALA A 26 12.49 -0.56 4.11
C ALA A 26 12.94 0.72 3.35
N ASN A 27 13.83 0.57 2.36
CA ASN A 27 14.39 1.69 1.59
C ASN A 27 13.55 2.11 0.39
N ALA A 28 12.59 1.30 -0.08
CA ALA A 28 11.74 1.61 -1.24
C ALA A 28 10.90 2.89 -1.08
N HIS A 29 10.72 3.38 0.15
CA HIS A 29 9.89 4.54 0.47
C HIS A 29 10.66 5.69 1.16
N ASP A 30 11.99 5.79 1.00
CA ASP A 30 12.85 6.70 1.79
C ASP A 30 12.68 6.51 3.32
N GLY A 31 12.28 5.31 3.78
CA GLY A 31 11.90 5.06 5.18
C GLY A 31 10.60 5.76 5.63
N ARG A 32 9.79 6.32 4.71
CA ARG A 32 8.53 6.98 5.01
C ARG A 32 7.43 5.95 5.22
N SER A 33 6.70 6.09 6.33
CA SER A 33 5.51 5.28 6.55
C SER A 33 4.41 5.60 5.52
N LEU A 34 3.57 4.61 5.18
CA LEU A 34 2.37 4.79 4.33
C LEU A 34 1.45 5.93 4.81
N LYS A 35 1.44 6.21 6.13
CA LYS A 35 0.73 7.33 6.73
C LYS A 35 1.37 8.68 6.38
N ALA A 36 2.70 8.76 6.39
CA ALA A 36 3.47 9.95 6.01
C ALA A 36 3.38 10.24 4.50
N GLU A 37 3.29 9.21 3.66
CA GLU A 37 3.05 9.39 2.22
C GLU A 37 1.63 9.89 1.92
N ARG A 38 0.65 9.47 2.73
CA ARG A 38 -0.76 9.86 2.55
C ARG A 38 -1.10 11.21 3.16
N SER A 39 -0.40 11.66 4.20
CA SER A 39 -0.68 12.94 4.87
C SER A 39 -0.43 14.16 3.98
N GLY A 40 0.46 14.06 2.98
CA GLY A 40 0.75 15.14 2.04
C GLY A 40 -0.32 15.35 0.94
N LYS A 41 -1.12 14.32 0.63
CA LYS A 41 -2.14 14.39 -0.42
C LYS A 41 -3.46 14.92 0.15
N LYS A 42 -3.52 16.24 0.34
CA LYS A 42 -4.78 16.92 0.66
C LYS A 42 -5.70 16.83 -0.58
N PRO A 43 -6.90 16.22 -0.46
CA PRO A 43 -7.82 16.14 -1.59
C PRO A 43 -8.19 17.54 -2.06
N SER A 44 -8.24 17.74 -3.37
CA SER A 44 -8.78 18.95 -3.98
C SER A 44 -10.25 19.14 -3.60
N LYS A 45 -10.76 20.37 -3.77
CA LYS A 45 -12.18 20.69 -3.50
C LYS A 45 -13.14 19.78 -4.29
N ASN A 46 -12.75 19.38 -5.49
CA ASN A 46 -13.52 18.48 -6.36
C ASN A 46 -13.54 17.05 -5.80
N GLU A 47 -12.40 16.54 -5.36
CA GLU A 47 -12.31 15.20 -4.74
C GLU A 47 -13.10 15.16 -3.42
N LEU A 48 -13.05 16.22 -2.61
CA LEU A 48 -13.87 16.33 -1.40
C LEU A 48 -15.37 16.29 -1.70
N LYS A 49 -15.81 16.94 -2.79
CA LYS A 49 -17.21 16.91 -3.23
C LYS A 49 -17.61 15.49 -3.65
N ALA A 50 -16.79 14.83 -4.46
CA ALA A 50 -17.02 13.44 -4.89
C ALA A 50 -17.08 12.47 -3.70
N PHE A 51 -16.21 12.60 -2.70
CA PHE A 51 -16.26 11.77 -1.50
C PHE A 51 -17.53 12.00 -0.67
N LYS A 52 -17.97 13.26 -0.54
CA LYS A 52 -19.22 13.60 0.17
C LYS A 52 -20.44 13.04 -0.56
N GLU A 53 -20.50 13.18 -1.89
CA GLU A 53 -21.58 12.64 -2.72
C GLU A 53 -21.63 11.11 -2.67
N LYS A 54 -20.48 10.44 -2.82
CA LYS A 54 -20.39 8.97 -2.68
C LYS A 54 -20.87 8.50 -1.31
N ARG A 55 -20.52 9.23 -0.24
CA ARG A 55 -20.97 8.93 1.12
C ARG A 55 -22.49 9.15 1.27
N ARG A 56 -23.03 10.19 0.64
CA ARG A 56 -24.47 10.49 0.63
C ARG A 56 -25.25 9.40 -0.13
N ALA A 57 -24.82 9.05 -1.33
CA ALA A 57 -25.42 8.00 -2.15
C ALA A 57 -25.48 6.66 -1.41
N ARG A 58 -24.38 6.24 -0.75
CA ARG A 58 -24.37 5.00 0.06
C ARG A 58 -25.35 5.05 1.24
N LYS A 59 -25.53 6.21 1.87
CA LYS A 59 -26.52 6.37 2.96
C LYS A 59 -27.95 6.33 2.42
N GLU A 60 -28.20 6.97 1.29
CA GLU A 60 -29.51 6.99 0.66
C GLU A 60 -29.88 5.60 0.12
N GLU A 61 -28.93 4.86 -0.44
CA GLU A 61 -29.10 3.46 -0.85
C GLU A 61 -29.42 2.56 0.35
N LYS A 62 -28.66 2.67 1.45
CA LYS A 62 -28.94 1.92 2.69
C LYS A 62 -30.32 2.28 3.26
N ARG A 63 -30.69 3.56 3.24
CA ARG A 63 -32.01 4.04 3.68
C ARG A 63 -33.12 3.55 2.75
N ARG A 64 -32.88 3.53 1.44
CA ARG A 64 -33.82 3.03 0.43
C ARG A 64 -33.99 1.51 0.52
N ALA A 65 -32.93 0.78 0.82
CA ALA A 65 -33.00 -0.66 1.09
C ALA A 65 -33.85 -0.95 2.34
N TRP A 66 -33.73 -0.14 3.39
CA TRP A 66 -34.57 -0.25 4.59
C TRP A 66 -36.05 0.13 4.36
N LEU A 67 -36.37 0.82 3.27
CA LEU A 67 -37.76 1.16 2.88
C LEU A 67 -38.33 0.23 1.80
N ARG A 68 -37.51 -0.70 1.29
CA ARG A 68 -37.89 -1.66 0.23
C ARG A 68 -38.21 -3.04 0.81
N ASP A 69 -37.92 -3.25 2.08
CA ASP A 69 -38.29 -4.43 2.88
C ASP A 69 -39.43 -4.04 3.85
#